data_AF-A0A7W0R096-F1
#
_entry.id   AF-A0A7W0R096-F1
#
_cell.length_a   1.000
_cell.length_b   1.000
_cell.length_c   1.000
_cell.angle_alpha   90.00
_cell.angle_beta   90.00
_cell.angle_gamma   90.00
#
_symmetry.space_group_name_H-M   'P 1'
#
loop_
_entity.id
_entity.type
_entity.pdbx_description
1 polymer ?
#
loop_
_entity_poly.entity_id
_entity_poly.type
_entity_poly.pdbx_seq_one_letter_code
_entity_poly.pdbx_strand_id
1 'polypeptide(L)'
;AEVCPPESVAARAMAWAERLAAGAPLAVQGTKLAVNAQIKQALLTSFDLSTGLEIPCFLSADHAEAVDAFVARRTPTFQGR
;
A
#
# COMPACT_ATOMS: atom_id res chain seq x y z
N ALA A 1 4.89 13.88 -4.57
CA ALA A 1 5.84 12.82 -4.18
C ALA A 1 7.23 13.26 -4.58
N GLU A 2 8.25 13.00 -3.76
CA GLU A 2 9.66 13.23 -4.11
C GLU A 2 10.28 11.93 -4.64
N VAL A 3 11.14 12.04 -5.65
CA VAL A 3 11.90 10.92 -6.25
C VAL A 3 13.36 11.34 -6.33
N CYS A 4 14.28 10.44 -5.99
CA CYS A 4 15.72 10.70 -6.02
C CYS A 4 16.51 9.43 -6.40
N PRO A 5 17.79 9.56 -6.80
CA PRO A 5 18.66 8.41 -7.03
C PRO A 5 18.79 7.50 -5.80
N PRO A 6 19.01 6.18 -5.96
CA PRO A 6 19.07 5.21 -4.86
C PRO A 6 20.03 5.62 -3.72
N GLU A 7 21.20 6.12 -4.07
CA GLU A 7 22.24 6.57 -3.14
C GLU A 7 21.83 7.78 -2.31
N SER A 8 20.84 8.55 -2.77
CA SER A 8 20.38 9.78 -2.11
C SER A 8 19.22 9.53 -1.14
N VAL A 9 18.58 8.36 -1.16
CA VAL A 9 17.35 8.08 -0.40
C VAL A 9 17.52 8.36 1.09
N ALA A 10 18.62 7.90 1.69
CA ALA A 10 18.89 8.09 3.12
C ALA A 10 19.03 9.58 3.48
N ALA A 11 19.83 10.32 2.70
CA ALA A 11 20.05 11.75 2.94
C ALA A 11 18.75 12.55 2.79
N ARG A 12 17.94 12.25 1.77
CA ARG A 12 16.66 12.91 1.54
C ARG A 12 15.65 12.58 2.65
N ALA A 13 15.55 11.32 3.08
CA ALA A 13 14.69 10.93 4.18
C ALA A 13 15.06 11.65 5.49
N MET A 14 16.36 11.77 5.79
CA MET A 14 16.82 12.48 6.99
C MET A 14 16.49 13.97 6.95
N ALA A 15 16.65 14.63 5.79
CA ALA A 15 16.26 16.03 5.65
C ALA A 15 14.76 16.26 5.94
N TRP A 16 13.89 15.33 5.55
CA TRP A 16 12.47 15.37 5.91
C TRP A 16 12.25 15.16 7.42
N ALA A 17 12.94 14.19 8.01
CA ALA A 17 12.82 13.89 9.44
C ALA A 17 13.25 15.09 10.29
N GLU A 18 14.40 15.71 9.97
CA GLU A 18 14.91 16.90 10.65
C GLU A 18 13.93 18.08 10.55
N ARG A 19 13.38 18.33 9.35
CA ARG A 19 12.38 19.38 9.15
C ARG A 19 11.11 19.13 9.98
N LEU A 20 10.63 17.89 10.05
CA LEU A 20 9.46 17.54 10.85
C LEU A 20 9.74 17.68 12.35
N ALA A 21 10.92 17.27 12.79
CA ALA A 21 11.35 17.36 14.19
C ALA A 21 11.53 18.82 14.65
N ALA A 22 11.90 19.72 13.75
CA ALA A 22 12.01 21.16 14.04
C ALA A 22 10.66 21.90 14.07
N GLY A 23 9.55 21.25 13.69
CA GLY A 23 8.21 21.85 13.67
C GLY A 23 7.50 21.85 15.03
N ALA A 24 6.27 22.38 15.06
CA ALA A 24 5.43 22.39 16.27
C ALA A 24 4.89 20.97 16.58
N PRO A 25 5.37 20.28 17.64
CA PRO A 25 5.14 18.84 17.80
C PRO A 25 3.68 18.49 18.00
N LEU A 26 2.92 19.29 18.77
CA LEU A 26 1.49 19.03 19.00
C LEU A 26 0.65 19.20 17.73
N ALA A 27 0.98 20.20 16.90
CA ALA A 27 0.27 20.42 15.64
C ALA A 27 0.52 19.27 14.66
N VAL A 28 1.78 18.87 14.47
CA VAL A 28 2.15 17.76 13.58
C VAL A 28 1.48 16.45 14.02
N GLN A 29 1.50 16.15 15.32
CA GLN A 29 0.87 14.95 15.88
C GLN A 29 -0.65 14.98 15.72
N GLY A 30 -1.29 16.10 16.10
CA GLY A 30 -2.74 16.26 15.99
C GLY A 30 -3.25 16.14 14.56
N THR A 31 -2.57 16.79 13.60
CA THR A 31 -2.92 16.67 12.18
C THR A 31 -2.76 15.23 11.69
N LYS A 32 -1.68 14.53 12.07
CA LYS A 32 -1.47 13.12 11.70
C LYS A 32 -2.58 12.22 12.23
N LEU A 33 -3.03 12.44 13.47
CA LEU A 33 -4.16 11.69 14.05
C LEU A 33 -5.46 11.93 13.28
N ALA A 34 -5.78 13.19 12.97
CA ALA A 34 -7.00 13.55 12.25
C ALA A 34 -7.04 12.95 10.84
N VAL A 35 -5.94 13.03 10.09
CA VAL A 35 -5.83 12.44 8.74
C VAL A 35 -5.99 10.92 8.81
N ASN A 36 -5.30 10.26 9.75
CA ASN A 36 -5.39 8.81 9.90
C ASN A 36 -6.77 8.35 10.35
N ALA A 37 -7.52 9.14 11.12
CA ALA A 37 -8.89 8.81 11.51
C ALA A 37 -9.80 8.67 10.28
N GLN A 38 -9.70 9.60 9.32
CA GLN A 38 -10.48 9.53 8.08
C GLN A 38 -10.14 8.28 7.25
N ILE A 39 -8.84 7.94 7.13
CA ILE A 39 -8.39 6.75 6.39
C ILE A 39 -8.93 5.47 7.07
N LYS A 40 -8.85 5.39 8.40
CA LYS A 40 -9.39 4.25 9.15
C LYS A 40 -10.89 4.10 8.96
N GLN A 41 -11.63 5.22 8.96
CA GLN A 41 -13.08 5.19 8.73
C GLN A 41 -13.41 4.65 7.34
N ALA A 42 -12.65 5.00 6.31
CA ALA A 42 -12.84 4.48 4.96
C ALA A 42 -12.62 2.95 4.91
N LEU A 43 -11.60 2.45 5.63
CA LEU A 43 -11.34 1.01 5.72
C LEU A 43 -12.49 0.25 6.39
N LEU A 44 -13.11 0.79 7.44
CA LEU A 44 -14.26 0.13 8.09
C LEU A 44 -15.43 -0.11 7.12
N THR A 45 -15.57 0.71 6.07
CA THR A 45 -16.65 0.57 5.08
C THR A 45 -16.35 -0.52 4.05
N SER A 46 -15.11 -0.68 3.61
CA SER A 46 -14.77 -1.51 2.45
C SER A 46 -13.98 -2.77 2.78
N PHE A 47 -13.30 -2.84 3.94
CA PHE A 47 -12.29 -3.86 4.20
C PHE A 47 -12.88 -5.28 4.31
N ASP A 48 -14.02 -5.44 4.98
CA ASP A 48 -14.66 -6.75 5.10
C ASP A 48 -15.17 -7.24 3.74
N LEU A 49 -15.76 -6.34 2.94
CA LEU A 49 -16.21 -6.64 1.59
C LEU A 49 -15.04 -6.99 0.67
N SER A 50 -13.95 -6.20 0.69
CA SER A 50 -12.78 -6.46 -0.14
C SER A 50 -12.14 -7.79 0.23
N THR A 51 -12.01 -8.09 1.53
CA THR A 51 -11.46 -9.36 2.02
C THR A 51 -12.33 -10.54 1.59
N GLY A 52 -13.66 -10.42 1.72
CA GLY A 52 -14.60 -11.47 1.30
C GLY A 52 -14.59 -11.74 -0.20
N LEU A 53 -14.29 -10.72 -1.03
CA LEU A 53 -14.16 -10.86 -2.48
C LEU A 53 -12.77 -11.33 -2.93
N GLU A 54 -11.72 -11.01 -2.18
CA GLU A 54 -10.34 -11.33 -2.53
C GLU A 54 -9.94 -12.76 -2.16
N ILE A 55 -10.47 -13.32 -1.06
CA ILE A 55 -10.20 -14.71 -0.65
C ILE A 55 -10.57 -15.72 -1.76
N PRO A 56 -11.77 -15.69 -2.38
CA PRO A 56 -12.10 -16.58 -3.49
C PRO A 56 -11.14 -16.43 -4.68
N CYS A 57 -10.66 -15.22 -4.97
CA CYS A 57 -9.67 -15.00 -6.02
C CYS A 57 -8.37 -15.74 -5.73
N PHE A 58 -7.86 -15.73 -4.50
CA PHE A 58 -6.64 -16.49 -4.17
C PHE A 58 -6.80 -18.01 -4.25
N LEU A 59 -8.02 -18.50 -4.11
CA LEU A 59 -8.33 -19.94 -4.19
C LEU A 59 -8.73 -20.39 -5.61
N SER A 60 -8.81 -19.47 -6.57
CA SER A 60 -9.27 -19.75 -7.92
C SER A 60 -8.20 -20.43 -8.77
N ALA A 61 -8.64 -21.14 -9.82
CA ALA A 61 -7.73 -21.67 -10.83
C ALA A 61 -7.01 -20.54 -11.58
N ASP A 62 -7.66 -19.39 -11.75
CA ASP A 62 -7.06 -18.20 -12.37
C ASP A 62 -5.87 -17.65 -11.57
N HIS A 63 -5.91 -17.70 -10.23
CA HIS A 63 -4.77 -17.29 -9.41
C HIS A 63 -3.60 -18.28 -9.54
N ALA A 64 -3.89 -19.58 -9.51
CA ALA A 64 -2.86 -20.60 -9.74
C ALA A 64 -2.20 -20.44 -11.13
N GLU A 65 -3.01 -20.21 -12.17
CA GLU A 65 -2.53 -19.94 -13.53
C GLU A 65 -1.70 -18.66 -13.60
N ALA A 66 -2.12 -17.58 -12.93
CA ALA A 66 -1.36 -16.33 -12.90
C ALA A 66 0.04 -16.52 -12.30
N VAL A 67 0.12 -17.25 -11.19
CA VAL A 67 1.39 -17.56 -10.50
C VAL A 67 2.28 -18.43 -11.39
N ASP A 68 1.74 -19.52 -11.93
CA ASP A 68 2.48 -20.43 -12.82
C ASP A 68 2.96 -19.72 -14.08
N ALA A 69 2.12 -18.90 -14.70
CA ALA A 69 2.46 -18.13 -15.89
C ALA A 69 3.55 -17.08 -15.62
N PHE A 70 3.47 -16.39 -14.46
CA PHE A 70 4.48 -15.42 -14.04
C PHE A 70 5.85 -16.08 -13.85
N VAL A 71 5.89 -17.22 -13.14
CA VAL A 71 7.13 -17.99 -12.94
C VAL A 71 7.68 -18.50 -14.27
N ALA A 72 6.81 -19.01 -15.16
CA ALA A 72 7.19 -19.53 -16.47
C ALA A 72 7.42 -18.43 -17.53
N ARG A 73 7.25 -17.14 -17.20
CA ARG A 73 7.36 -16.00 -18.12
C ARG A 73 6.53 -16.14 -19.40
N ARG A 74 5.32 -16.67 -19.27
CA ARG A 74 4.35 -16.81 -20.35
C ARG A 74 3.12 -15.95 -20.09
N THR A 75 2.31 -15.74 -21.12
CA THR A 75 1.01 -15.09 -20.96
C THR A 75 0.02 -16.02 -20.25
N PRO A 76 -0.68 -15.58 -19.19
CA PRO A 76 -1.71 -16.38 -18.52
C PRO A 76 -3.01 -16.46 -19.34
N THR A 77 -3.79 -17.52 -19.14
CA THR A 77 -5.13 -17.68 -19.73
C THR A 77 -6.20 -17.81 -18.64
N PHE A 78 -7.03 -16.78 -18.48
CA PHE A 78 -8.06 -16.74 -17.44
C PHE A 78 -9.40 -17.30 -17.90
N GLN A 79 -10.12 -17.95 -16.98
CA GLN A 79 -11.37 -18.66 -17.22
C GLN A 79 -12.49 -18.26 -16.24
N GLY A 80 -12.19 -17.42 -15.25
CA GLY A 80 -13.16 -16.91 -14.28
C GLY A 80 -13.57 -17.95 -13.22
N ARG A 81 -12.67 -18.87 -12.87
CA ARG A 81 -12.92 -19.96 -11.92
C ARG A 81 -11.67 -20.32 -11.12
#